data_AF-A0AAD3MV06-F1
#
_entry.id   AF-A0AAD3MV06-F1
#
_cell.length_a   1.000
_cell.length_b   1.000
_cell.length_c   1.000
_cell.angle_alpha   90.00
_cell.angle_beta   90.00
_cell.angle_gamma   90.00
#
_symmetry.space_group_name_H-M   'P 1'
#
loop_
_entity.id
_entity.type
_entity.pdbx_description
1 polymer ?
#
loop_
_entity_poly.entity_id
_entity_poly.type
_entity_poly.pdbx_seq_one_letter_code
_entity_poly.pdbx_strand_id
1 'polypeptide(L)'
;ADGKDGRPFHLTVEKLEEGLQRAKQEGLMIRAVILMNPHNPLAEIYTPKEMIAFLEFAKKNELHAIVDEVYMLTVFDESVTFHSVLSVDSLPDPQRTHVMWGMSKDFAMAGIRIGTLYTENRDLVEALAQLGSFHGISGTTQHQVAQLLQDREWINEEFLPENRSRLKAAHSYLIGELQSMGVPYLDRPAALYVWADLRKYLRESSFEEELSLWRRFLRHKVVLSCGQAFSCSTPGWFRIVFADQQHHLQLGLKRIREALKEIKEKNASPDSHSIKEASEESKKSVKEDSADSDNAAIVNSTSSPQSKSSDQLKEKDSPVPDTGPLATKEFVLLDCQASKPAESLDSLIGTLRHQIRSSDWLEKNTPELSAGEDPEILDVFKALLQRARKTMKFLELGDSISRFRFAQSCMGLAGCLCVCYAVWTPFWLKERGLWAEWNNTKSDQTTPKHDTVFSALEAERVFGVLSFLMAVSTGALCLVFAFCWTSQTVRSYSNTRSLLMAGQALYPTTLLLLTMASTGFFFLLSWSFFTYQHREEISQDFSSLGSSYWVGALGWVLLLVVEMIVFIAEQVVVPDILPDLEKAVESWRISSQLMATQRSFSDGYHPGSIKSNMALKRYMSSP
;
A
#
# COMPACT_ATOMS: atom_id res chain seq x y z
N ALA A 1 -14.76 -23.80 -18.56
CA ALA A 1 -15.57 -23.89 -17.34
C ALA A 1 -16.13 -25.30 -17.14
N ASP A 2 -16.66 -25.88 -18.22
CA ASP A 2 -17.67 -26.93 -18.20
C ASP A 2 -17.01 -28.31 -18.08
N GLY A 3 -17.05 -28.90 -16.88
CA GLY A 3 -16.44 -30.21 -16.59
C GLY A 3 -17.32 -31.36 -17.05
N LYS A 4 -16.73 -32.38 -17.68
CA LYS A 4 -17.43 -33.60 -18.13
C LYS A 4 -18.06 -34.39 -16.96
N ASP A 5 -17.49 -34.22 -15.77
CA ASP A 5 -17.75 -35.03 -14.58
C ASP A 5 -18.72 -34.33 -13.59
N GLY A 6 -19.47 -33.33 -14.06
CA GLY A 6 -20.52 -32.64 -13.28
C GLY A 6 -20.03 -31.61 -12.25
N ARG A 7 -18.72 -31.52 -11.96
CA ARG A 7 -18.12 -30.42 -11.16
C ARG A 7 -17.41 -29.42 -12.09
N PRO A 8 -17.98 -28.21 -12.32
CA PRO A 8 -17.30 -27.15 -13.07
C PRO A 8 -15.95 -26.79 -12.44
N PHE A 9 -14.97 -26.43 -13.28
CA PHE A 9 -13.61 -26.02 -12.89
C PHE A 9 -12.77 -27.00 -12.02
N HIS A 10 -13.30 -28.17 -11.65
CA HIS A 10 -12.63 -29.10 -10.74
C HIS A 10 -11.27 -29.60 -11.26
N LEU A 11 -10.24 -29.51 -10.41
CA LEU A 11 -8.88 -29.99 -10.68
C LEU A 11 -8.81 -31.52 -10.57
N THR A 12 -8.07 -32.15 -11.48
CA THR A 12 -7.81 -33.60 -11.47
C THR A 12 -6.33 -33.87 -11.77
N VAL A 13 -5.82 -35.07 -11.47
CA VAL A 13 -4.40 -35.42 -11.69
C VAL A 13 -4.07 -35.42 -13.19
N GLU A 14 -5.01 -35.81 -14.05
CA GLU A 14 -4.84 -35.80 -15.50
C GLU A 14 -4.58 -34.38 -16.01
N LYS A 15 -5.30 -33.37 -15.48
CA LYS A 15 -5.11 -31.95 -15.82
C LYS A 15 -3.78 -31.40 -15.33
N LEU A 16 -3.25 -31.94 -14.22
CA LEU A 16 -1.92 -31.60 -13.71
C LEU A 16 -0.81 -32.19 -14.60
N GLU A 17 -0.94 -33.45 -15.02
CA GLU A 17 -0.03 -34.09 -15.99
C GLU A 17 -0.08 -33.40 -17.37
N GLU A 18 -1.27 -33.09 -17.89
CA GLU A 18 -1.48 -32.32 -19.14
C GLU A 18 -0.88 -30.90 -19.05
N GLY A 19 -0.97 -30.25 -17.89
CA GLY A 19 -0.36 -28.94 -17.64
C GLY A 19 1.17 -29.02 -17.65
N LEU A 20 1.72 -29.98 -16.90
CA LEU A 20 3.16 -30.20 -16.79
C LEU A 20 3.78 -30.69 -18.11
N GLN A 21 3.07 -31.51 -18.89
CA GLN A 21 3.54 -31.96 -20.20
C GLN A 21 3.64 -30.81 -21.19
N ARG A 22 2.64 -29.91 -21.25
CA ARG A 22 2.70 -28.71 -22.11
C ARG A 22 3.83 -27.78 -21.71
N ALA A 23 3.99 -27.49 -20.42
CA ALA A 23 5.12 -26.70 -19.93
C ALA A 23 6.48 -27.32 -20.31
N LYS A 24 6.63 -28.65 -20.21
CA LYS A 24 7.83 -29.38 -20.66
C LYS A 24 8.04 -29.27 -22.19
N GLN A 25 6.97 -29.27 -22.99
CA GLN A 25 7.04 -29.06 -24.45
C GLN A 25 7.41 -27.62 -24.82
N GLU A 26 7.00 -26.64 -24.02
CA GLU A 26 7.38 -25.23 -24.11
C GLU A 26 8.80 -24.95 -23.57
N GLY A 27 9.53 -25.98 -23.11
CA GLY A 27 10.89 -25.87 -22.58
C GLY A 27 10.98 -25.33 -21.13
N LEU A 28 9.85 -25.23 -20.43
CA LEU A 28 9.77 -24.63 -19.10
C LEU A 28 10.14 -25.62 -17.99
N MET A 29 11.13 -25.25 -17.17
CA MET A 29 11.57 -26.04 -16.00
C MET A 29 10.69 -25.77 -14.78
N ILE A 30 9.54 -26.44 -14.71
CA ILE A 30 8.63 -26.37 -13.56
C ILE A 30 9.30 -26.92 -12.29
N ARG A 31 9.14 -26.20 -11.17
CA ARG A 31 9.73 -26.55 -9.86
C ARG A 31 8.70 -26.81 -8.75
N ALA A 32 7.48 -26.30 -8.90
CA ALA A 32 6.44 -26.39 -7.89
C ALA A 32 5.04 -26.46 -8.50
N VAL A 33 4.09 -26.99 -7.73
CA VAL A 33 2.65 -26.82 -7.90
C VAL A 33 2.12 -26.04 -6.69
N ILE A 34 1.21 -25.10 -6.95
CA ILE A 34 0.51 -24.35 -5.89
C ILE A 34 -0.95 -24.81 -5.88
N LEU A 35 -1.44 -25.22 -4.72
CA LEU A 35 -2.81 -25.69 -4.48
C LEU A 35 -3.48 -24.73 -3.50
N MET A 36 -4.72 -24.32 -3.74
CA MET A 36 -5.49 -23.46 -2.83
C MET A 36 -6.66 -24.24 -2.25
N ASN A 37 -6.78 -24.31 -0.92
CA ASN A 37 -7.76 -25.16 -0.23
C ASN A 37 -8.22 -24.52 1.10
N PRO A 38 -9.40 -23.86 1.18
CA PRO A 38 -10.37 -23.62 0.11
C PRO A 38 -9.88 -22.72 -1.03
N HIS A 39 -10.39 -22.95 -2.24
CA HIS A 39 -9.89 -22.35 -3.48
C HIS A 39 -10.35 -20.90 -3.71
N ASN A 40 -9.46 -20.02 -4.17
CA ASN A 40 -9.78 -18.67 -4.67
C ASN A 40 -9.66 -18.64 -6.21
N PRO A 41 -10.70 -18.31 -7.00
CA PRO A 41 -11.97 -17.69 -6.63
C PRO A 41 -13.17 -18.66 -6.45
N LEU A 42 -12.95 -19.98 -6.58
CA LEU A 42 -14.02 -20.98 -6.74
C LEU A 42 -14.76 -21.39 -5.46
N ALA A 43 -14.16 -21.16 -4.28
CA ALA A 43 -14.58 -21.69 -2.97
C ALA A 43 -14.66 -23.24 -2.89
N GLU A 44 -14.12 -23.97 -3.87
CA GLU A 44 -14.00 -25.42 -3.84
C GLU A 44 -13.11 -25.88 -2.66
N ILE A 45 -13.52 -26.94 -1.96
CA ILE A 45 -12.70 -27.65 -0.97
C ILE A 45 -12.29 -28.97 -1.59
N TYR A 46 -11.01 -29.35 -1.48
CA TYR A 46 -10.55 -30.67 -1.91
C TYR A 46 -10.78 -31.71 -0.81
N THR A 47 -11.24 -32.89 -1.21
CA THR A 47 -11.30 -34.05 -0.31
C THR A 47 -9.89 -34.54 0.03
N PRO A 48 -9.67 -35.23 1.17
CA PRO A 48 -8.37 -35.79 1.52
C PRO A 48 -7.77 -36.69 0.42
N LYS A 49 -8.63 -37.44 -0.29
CA LYS A 49 -8.22 -38.31 -1.41
C LYS A 49 -7.70 -37.50 -2.60
N GLU A 50 -8.35 -36.39 -2.95
CA GLU A 50 -7.92 -35.50 -4.04
C GLU A 50 -6.60 -34.82 -3.69
N MET A 51 -6.49 -34.27 -2.47
CA MET A 51 -5.27 -33.63 -1.99
C MET A 51 -4.08 -34.60 -2.03
N ILE A 52 -4.23 -35.83 -1.52
CA ILE A 52 -3.16 -36.84 -1.55
C ILE A 52 -2.81 -37.26 -2.99
N ALA A 53 -3.79 -37.35 -3.89
CA ALA A 53 -3.52 -37.62 -5.30
C ALA A 53 -2.70 -36.49 -5.99
N PHE A 54 -2.94 -35.22 -5.63
CA PHE A 54 -2.15 -34.08 -6.12
C PHE A 54 -0.73 -34.07 -5.52
N LEU A 55 -0.56 -34.47 -4.27
CA LEU A 55 0.75 -34.57 -3.62
C LEU A 55 1.60 -35.74 -4.14
N GLU A 56 0.99 -36.91 -4.39
CA GLU A 56 1.68 -38.04 -5.06
C GLU A 56 2.06 -37.66 -6.51
N PHE A 57 1.23 -36.89 -7.23
CA PHE A 57 1.60 -36.30 -8.53
C PHE A 57 2.83 -35.39 -8.43
N ALA A 58 2.88 -34.52 -7.41
CA ALA A 58 3.98 -33.58 -7.21
C ALA A 58 5.29 -34.32 -6.93
N LYS A 59 5.27 -35.26 -5.97
CA LYS A 59 6.37 -36.17 -5.63
C LYS A 59 6.88 -36.98 -6.83
N LYS A 60 5.97 -37.62 -7.57
CA LYS A 60 6.28 -38.39 -8.81
C LYS A 60 7.05 -37.55 -9.83
N ASN A 61 6.75 -36.25 -9.91
CA ASN A 61 7.37 -35.31 -10.83
C ASN A 61 8.46 -34.43 -10.20
N GLU A 62 8.94 -34.76 -8.99
CA GLU A 62 9.96 -34.01 -8.26
C GLU A 62 9.64 -32.52 -7.99
N LEU A 63 8.35 -32.18 -7.88
CA LEU A 63 7.87 -30.82 -7.63
C LEU A 63 7.70 -30.55 -6.14
N HIS A 64 7.93 -29.30 -5.74
CA HIS A 64 7.44 -28.78 -4.46
C HIS A 64 5.92 -28.59 -4.51
N ALA A 65 5.21 -28.97 -3.46
CA ALA A 65 3.79 -28.69 -3.28
C ALA A 65 3.61 -27.58 -2.26
N ILE A 66 3.05 -26.44 -2.68
CA ILE A 66 2.71 -25.32 -1.80
C ILE A 66 1.19 -25.29 -1.65
N VAL A 67 0.69 -25.55 -0.46
CA VAL A 67 -0.75 -25.59 -0.16
C VAL A 67 -1.14 -24.31 0.58
N ASP A 68 -1.88 -23.42 -0.06
CA ASP A 68 -2.46 -22.22 0.55
C ASP A 68 -3.81 -22.55 1.20
N GLU A 69 -3.82 -22.56 2.53
CA GLU A 69 -4.98 -22.84 3.37
C GLU A 69 -5.47 -21.58 4.10
N VAL A 70 -5.17 -20.36 3.59
CA VAL A 70 -5.54 -19.06 4.21
C VAL A 70 -7.05 -18.84 4.45
N TYR A 71 -7.92 -19.71 3.93
CA TYR A 71 -9.38 -19.69 4.11
C TYR A 71 -9.90 -20.84 5.00
N MET A 72 -9.05 -21.63 5.67
CA MET A 72 -9.47 -22.87 6.35
C MET A 72 -10.52 -22.67 7.45
N LEU A 73 -10.54 -21.53 8.15
CA LEU A 73 -11.54 -21.24 9.20
C LEU A 73 -12.80 -20.54 8.65
N THR A 74 -12.86 -20.27 7.35
CA THR A 74 -14.04 -19.70 6.65
C THR A 74 -14.95 -20.75 6.01
N VAL A 75 -14.82 -22.04 6.37
CA VAL A 75 -15.84 -23.05 6.04
C VAL A 75 -17.00 -22.95 7.03
N PHE A 76 -18.20 -22.69 6.51
CA PHE A 76 -19.37 -22.23 7.29
C PHE A 76 -20.61 -23.13 7.18
N ASP A 77 -20.52 -24.29 6.54
CA ASP A 77 -21.56 -25.31 6.63
C ASP A 77 -21.08 -26.53 7.43
N GLU A 78 -21.86 -26.91 8.43
CA GLU A 78 -21.50 -27.91 9.45
C GLU A 78 -21.52 -29.35 8.87
N SER A 79 -22.20 -29.56 7.74
CA SER A 79 -22.13 -30.80 6.96
C SER A 79 -20.82 -30.97 6.18
N VAL A 80 -19.92 -29.97 6.16
CA VAL A 80 -18.71 -29.97 5.32
C VAL A 80 -17.46 -29.83 6.19
N THR A 81 -16.86 -30.96 6.55
CA THR A 81 -15.58 -31.00 7.27
C THR A 81 -14.44 -30.53 6.37
N PHE A 82 -13.78 -29.44 6.75
CA PHE A 82 -12.48 -29.07 6.18
C PHE A 82 -11.39 -30.01 6.71
N HIS A 83 -10.51 -30.44 5.80
CA HIS A 83 -9.30 -31.19 6.15
C HIS A 83 -8.09 -30.40 5.68
N SER A 84 -7.28 -29.91 6.65
CA SER A 84 -5.95 -29.38 6.36
C SER A 84 -5.07 -30.49 5.83
N VAL A 85 -4.18 -30.18 4.89
CA VAL A 85 -3.14 -31.11 4.47
C VAL A 85 -2.28 -31.61 5.64
N LEU A 86 -2.10 -30.80 6.69
CA LEU A 86 -1.38 -31.16 7.93
C LEU A 86 -2.19 -32.09 8.88
N SER A 87 -3.44 -32.42 8.53
CA SER A 87 -4.27 -33.37 9.28
C SER A 87 -4.21 -34.81 8.75
N VAL A 88 -3.37 -35.09 7.74
CA VAL A 88 -3.18 -36.43 7.19
C VAL A 88 -2.02 -37.15 7.89
N ASP A 89 -2.20 -38.42 8.25
CA ASP A 89 -1.24 -39.25 9.01
C ASP A 89 0.17 -39.33 8.39
N SER A 90 0.28 -39.16 7.06
CA SER A 90 1.54 -39.17 6.33
C SER A 90 1.43 -38.38 5.03
N LEU A 91 2.34 -37.44 4.81
CA LEU A 91 2.46 -36.70 3.55
C LEU A 91 3.30 -37.51 2.56
N PRO A 92 2.93 -37.56 1.26
CA PRO A 92 3.71 -38.23 0.22
C PRO A 92 5.19 -37.86 0.17
N ASP A 93 5.51 -36.58 0.31
CA ASP A 93 6.87 -36.04 0.46
C ASP A 93 6.83 -34.84 1.45
N PRO A 94 7.14 -35.04 2.74
CA PRO A 94 7.14 -33.97 3.73
C PRO A 94 8.23 -32.91 3.49
N GLN A 95 9.34 -33.28 2.82
CA GLN A 95 10.46 -32.38 2.54
C GLN A 95 10.22 -31.48 1.31
N ARG A 96 9.21 -31.79 0.48
CA ARG A 96 8.74 -30.95 -0.63
C ARG A 96 7.31 -30.42 -0.45
N THR A 97 6.62 -30.76 0.64
CA THR A 97 5.29 -30.22 0.97
C THR A 97 5.40 -29.06 1.96
N HIS A 98 4.80 -27.92 1.62
CA HIS A 98 4.85 -26.67 2.39
C HIS A 98 3.44 -26.07 2.47
N VAL A 99 3.08 -25.47 3.60
CA VAL A 99 1.70 -25.02 3.86
C VAL A 99 1.68 -23.56 4.27
N MET A 100 0.90 -22.76 3.56
CA MET A 100 0.71 -21.33 3.80
C MET A 100 -0.61 -21.07 4.52
N TRP A 101 -0.55 -20.20 5.52
CA TRP A 101 -1.74 -19.68 6.23
C TRP A 101 -1.52 -18.22 6.62
N GLY A 102 -2.57 -17.53 7.05
CA GLY A 102 -2.45 -16.19 7.65
C GLY A 102 -3.78 -15.59 8.07
N MET A 103 -3.74 -14.70 9.05
CA MET A 103 -4.93 -14.10 9.69
C MET A 103 -5.72 -13.14 8.78
N SER A 104 -5.29 -12.97 7.53
CA SER A 104 -5.81 -11.98 6.59
C SER A 104 -7.23 -12.26 6.07
N LYS A 105 -7.75 -13.49 6.24
CA LYS A 105 -9.09 -13.90 5.79
C LYS A 105 -9.90 -14.48 6.94
N ASP A 106 -9.41 -15.58 7.53
CA ASP A 106 -10.01 -16.27 8.67
C ASP A 106 -10.38 -15.37 9.86
N PHE A 107 -9.55 -14.35 10.14
CA PHE A 107 -9.79 -13.35 11.20
C PHE A 107 -10.10 -11.95 10.65
N ALA A 108 -10.22 -11.79 9.32
CA ALA A 108 -10.30 -10.50 8.61
C ALA A 108 -9.15 -9.49 8.88
N MET A 109 -8.08 -9.89 9.57
CA MET A 109 -7.01 -9.00 10.05
C MET A 109 -5.92 -8.72 8.99
N ALA A 110 -6.33 -8.43 7.75
CA ALA A 110 -5.43 -8.25 6.61
C ALA A 110 -4.38 -7.13 6.81
N GLY A 111 -4.71 -6.08 7.57
CA GLY A 111 -3.80 -4.99 7.91
C GLY A 111 -2.67 -5.37 8.86
N ILE A 112 -2.80 -6.45 9.63
CA ILE A 112 -1.82 -6.88 10.65
C ILE A 112 -0.63 -7.63 10.02
N ARG A 113 -0.72 -7.98 8.74
CA ARG A 113 0.35 -8.55 7.90
C ARG A 113 0.93 -9.90 8.34
N ILE A 114 0.21 -10.64 9.19
CA ILE A 114 0.62 -11.99 9.60
C ILE A 114 0.24 -13.02 8.55
N GLY A 115 1.28 -13.70 8.04
CA GLY A 115 1.22 -14.97 7.33
C GLY A 115 2.32 -15.90 7.86
N THR A 116 2.13 -17.19 7.67
CA THR A 116 3.00 -18.26 8.17
C THR A 116 3.22 -19.29 7.07
N LEU A 117 4.47 -19.77 6.92
CA LEU A 117 4.77 -20.97 6.16
C LEU A 117 5.17 -22.09 7.14
N TYR A 118 4.45 -23.21 7.10
CA TYR A 118 4.88 -24.47 7.71
C TYR A 118 5.65 -25.29 6.66
N THR A 119 6.79 -25.86 7.05
CA THR A 119 7.62 -26.72 6.21
C THR A 119 8.54 -27.56 7.08
N GLU A 120 8.75 -28.82 6.71
CA GLU A 120 9.75 -29.69 7.36
C GLU A 120 11.15 -29.59 6.71
N ASN A 121 11.22 -28.95 5.54
CA ASN A 121 12.47 -28.70 4.82
C ASN A 121 13.31 -27.64 5.55
N ARG A 122 14.47 -28.06 6.09
CA ARG A 122 15.33 -27.20 6.92
C ARG A 122 16.08 -26.16 6.11
N ASP A 123 16.55 -26.51 4.92
CA ASP A 123 17.25 -25.61 4.01
C ASP A 123 16.34 -24.42 3.62
N LEU A 124 15.04 -24.69 3.40
CA LEU A 124 14.03 -23.67 3.14
C LEU A 124 13.76 -22.80 4.38
N VAL A 125 13.75 -23.36 5.59
CA VAL A 125 13.63 -22.57 6.83
C VAL A 125 14.82 -21.63 7.00
N GLU A 126 16.04 -22.10 6.74
CA GLU A 126 17.26 -21.27 6.85
C GLU A 126 17.27 -20.14 5.80
N ALA A 127 16.95 -20.45 4.54
CA ALA A 127 16.83 -19.44 3.48
C ALA A 127 15.75 -18.39 3.78
N LEU A 128 14.60 -18.81 4.32
CA LEU A 128 13.53 -17.89 4.72
C LEU A 128 13.86 -17.08 5.98
N ALA A 129 14.64 -17.62 6.92
CA ALA A 129 15.09 -16.88 8.10
C ALA A 129 15.97 -15.68 7.72
N GLN A 130 16.84 -15.85 6.71
CA GLN A 130 17.64 -14.74 6.17
C GLN A 130 16.74 -13.64 5.57
N LEU A 131 15.72 -14.00 4.78
CA LEU A 131 14.74 -13.06 4.24
C LEU A 131 13.82 -12.43 5.30
N GLY A 132 13.57 -13.15 6.40
CA GLY A 132 12.78 -12.69 7.55
C GLY A 132 13.37 -11.47 8.25
N SER A 133 14.68 -11.24 8.14
CA SER A 133 15.35 -10.03 8.65
C SER A 133 14.82 -8.73 8.03
N PHE A 134 14.26 -8.80 6.81
CA PHE A 134 13.71 -7.65 6.07
C PHE A 134 12.17 -7.59 6.07
N HIS A 135 11.52 -8.71 6.40
CA HIS A 135 10.06 -8.88 6.27
C HIS A 135 9.39 -9.32 7.60
N GLY A 136 10.10 -9.21 8.72
CA GLY A 136 9.67 -9.65 10.04
C GLY A 136 8.45 -8.87 10.55
N ILE A 137 7.51 -9.59 11.18
CA ILE A 137 6.36 -9.01 11.87
C ILE A 137 6.86 -8.28 13.13
N SER A 138 6.36 -7.07 13.42
CA SER A 138 6.72 -6.34 14.64
C SER A 138 6.51 -7.19 15.90
N GLY A 139 7.47 -7.17 16.83
CA GLY A 139 7.38 -7.94 18.08
C GLY A 139 6.16 -7.58 18.95
N THR A 140 5.69 -6.33 18.91
CA THR A 140 4.44 -5.92 19.59
C THR A 140 3.21 -6.57 18.96
N THR A 141 3.17 -6.61 17.63
CA THR A 141 2.12 -7.28 16.85
C THR A 141 2.14 -8.79 17.07
N GLN A 142 3.33 -9.42 17.09
CA GLN A 142 3.47 -10.84 17.43
C GLN A 142 2.94 -11.13 18.83
N HIS A 143 3.26 -10.30 19.82
CA HIS A 143 2.79 -10.50 21.21
C HIS A 143 1.27 -10.41 21.33
N GLN A 144 0.64 -9.36 20.77
CA GLN A 144 -0.81 -9.17 20.82
C GLN A 144 -1.56 -10.32 20.13
N VAL A 145 -1.05 -10.79 18.99
CA VAL A 145 -1.65 -11.92 18.27
C VAL A 145 -1.38 -13.26 18.97
N ALA A 146 -0.23 -13.44 19.61
CA ALA A 146 0.02 -14.62 20.44
C ALA A 146 -0.94 -14.69 21.63
N GLN A 147 -1.29 -13.56 22.24
CA GLN A 147 -2.33 -13.50 23.28
C GLN A 147 -3.72 -13.87 22.71
N LEU A 148 -4.11 -13.28 21.58
CA LEU A 148 -5.38 -13.60 20.90
C LEU A 148 -5.48 -15.09 20.54
N LEU A 149 -4.40 -15.68 20.03
CA LEU A 149 -4.33 -17.11 19.66
C LEU A 149 -4.16 -18.07 20.84
N GLN A 150 -3.88 -17.57 22.05
CA GLN A 150 -3.87 -18.35 23.29
C GLN A 150 -5.28 -18.48 23.89
N ASP A 151 -6.20 -17.55 23.61
CA ASP A 151 -7.59 -17.62 24.04
C ASP A 151 -8.39 -18.62 23.20
N ARG A 152 -8.20 -19.91 23.50
CA ARG A 152 -8.86 -21.01 22.79
C ARG A 152 -10.34 -21.15 23.12
N GLU A 153 -10.75 -20.69 24.31
CA GLU A 153 -12.13 -20.67 24.76
C GLU A 153 -12.93 -19.68 23.89
N TRP A 154 -12.50 -18.41 23.84
CA TRP A 154 -13.11 -17.40 22.98
C TRP A 154 -13.04 -17.75 21.49
N ILE A 155 -11.92 -18.31 21.00
CA ILE A 155 -11.82 -18.71 19.58
C ILE A 155 -12.85 -19.79 19.22
N ASN A 156 -12.98 -20.83 20.04
CA ASN A 156 -13.78 -22.00 19.70
C ASN A 156 -15.28 -21.82 19.99
N GLU A 157 -15.63 -21.11 21.06
CA GLU A 157 -17.00 -21.04 21.58
C GLU A 157 -17.74 -19.77 21.14
N GLU A 158 -17.02 -18.67 20.91
CA GLU A 158 -17.60 -17.38 20.51
C GLU A 158 -17.24 -17.01 19.05
N PHE A 159 -15.94 -16.87 18.74
CA PHE A 159 -15.48 -16.29 17.47
C PHE A 159 -15.82 -17.15 16.26
N LEU A 160 -15.43 -18.44 16.25
CA LEU A 160 -15.64 -19.30 15.09
C LEU A 160 -17.14 -19.61 14.84
N PRO A 161 -17.97 -19.90 15.84
CA PRO A 161 -19.41 -20.09 15.63
C PRO A 161 -20.09 -18.84 15.05
N GLU A 162 -19.82 -17.65 15.60
CA GLU A 162 -20.45 -16.41 15.12
C GLU A 162 -19.91 -15.98 13.75
N ASN A 163 -18.62 -16.21 13.46
CA ASN A 163 -18.06 -15.98 12.12
C ASN A 163 -18.74 -16.88 11.08
N ARG A 164 -18.89 -18.18 11.35
CA ARG A 164 -19.60 -19.12 10.47
C ARG A 164 -21.08 -18.72 10.29
N SER A 165 -21.77 -18.40 11.37
CA SER A 165 -23.15 -17.91 11.38
C SER A 165 -23.34 -16.72 10.42
N ARG A 166 -22.49 -15.69 10.57
CA ARG A 166 -22.53 -14.47 9.73
C ARG A 166 -22.17 -14.75 8.27
N LEU A 167 -21.15 -15.56 8.00
CA LEU A 167 -20.76 -15.95 6.64
C LEU A 167 -21.88 -16.74 5.95
N LYS A 168 -22.48 -17.72 6.64
CA LYS A 168 -23.62 -18.50 6.14
C LYS A 168 -24.82 -17.63 5.81
N ALA A 169 -25.18 -16.70 6.70
CA ALA A 169 -26.28 -15.76 6.47
C ALA A 169 -26.04 -14.83 5.27
N ALA A 170 -24.84 -14.27 5.12
CA ALA A 170 -24.47 -13.40 4.01
C ALA A 170 -24.39 -14.17 2.67
N HIS A 171 -23.87 -15.40 2.69
CA HIS A 171 -23.84 -16.31 1.55
C HIS A 171 -25.25 -16.68 1.08
N SER A 172 -26.14 -17.11 1.98
CA SER A 172 -27.54 -17.42 1.67
C SER A 172 -28.30 -16.20 1.13
N TYR A 173 -28.03 -14.99 1.63
CA TYR A 173 -28.62 -13.77 1.09
C TYR A 173 -28.15 -13.47 -0.34
N LEU A 174 -26.83 -13.56 -0.60
CA LEU A 174 -26.28 -13.42 -1.96
C LEU A 174 -26.88 -14.46 -2.92
N ILE A 175 -26.98 -15.72 -2.49
CA ILE A 175 -27.58 -16.80 -3.28
C ILE A 175 -29.05 -16.52 -3.62
N GLY A 176 -29.87 -16.10 -2.65
CA GLY A 176 -31.28 -15.77 -2.91
C GLY A 176 -31.43 -14.62 -3.93
N GLU A 177 -30.58 -13.59 -3.83
CA GLU A 177 -30.54 -12.51 -4.80
C GLU A 177 -30.13 -13.02 -6.20
N LEU A 178 -29.07 -13.83 -6.32
CA LEU A 178 -28.62 -14.43 -7.59
C LEU A 178 -29.69 -15.33 -8.23
N GLN A 179 -30.31 -16.21 -7.45
CA GLN A 179 -31.42 -17.06 -7.88
C GLN A 179 -32.61 -16.22 -8.39
N SER A 180 -32.97 -15.13 -7.70
CA SER A 180 -34.04 -14.21 -8.14
C SER A 180 -33.70 -13.42 -9.41
N MET A 181 -32.42 -13.33 -9.79
CA MET A 181 -31.96 -12.80 -11.08
C MET A 181 -31.76 -13.92 -12.14
N GLY A 182 -32.00 -15.17 -11.75
CA GLY A 182 -31.74 -16.39 -12.52
C GLY A 182 -30.27 -16.58 -12.88
N VAL A 183 -29.35 -15.99 -12.11
CA VAL A 183 -27.90 -16.07 -12.34
C VAL A 183 -27.39 -17.41 -11.79
N PRO A 184 -26.81 -18.29 -12.61
CA PRO A 184 -26.15 -19.49 -12.11
C PRO A 184 -24.87 -19.12 -11.35
N TYR A 185 -24.42 -19.99 -10.45
CA TYR A 185 -23.25 -19.77 -9.61
C TYR A 185 -22.72 -21.11 -9.08
N LEU A 186 -21.50 -21.13 -8.54
CA LEU A 186 -20.98 -22.28 -7.81
C LEU A 186 -21.42 -22.20 -6.34
N ASP A 187 -22.26 -23.13 -5.92
CA ASP A 187 -22.70 -23.26 -4.52
C ASP A 187 -21.62 -24.01 -3.71
N ARG A 188 -20.96 -23.29 -2.81
CA ARG A 188 -19.77 -23.75 -2.07
C ARG A 188 -19.68 -23.06 -0.69
N PRO A 189 -19.76 -23.81 0.43
CA PRO A 189 -19.89 -23.21 1.76
C PRO A 189 -18.53 -22.81 2.39
N ALA A 190 -17.71 -22.08 1.65
CA ALA A 190 -16.35 -21.71 2.06
C ALA A 190 -15.94 -20.31 1.57
N ALA A 191 -14.82 -19.82 2.11
CA ALA A 191 -14.25 -18.52 1.76
C ALA A 191 -15.22 -17.36 1.97
N LEU A 192 -15.03 -16.27 1.20
CA LEU A 192 -15.69 -14.97 1.42
C LEU A 192 -16.47 -14.49 0.20
N TYR A 193 -16.68 -15.36 -0.79
CA TYR A 193 -17.15 -15.01 -2.13
C TYR A 193 -17.86 -16.17 -2.83
N VAL A 194 -18.69 -15.83 -3.82
CA VAL A 194 -19.32 -16.76 -4.77
C VAL A 194 -18.78 -16.51 -6.18
N TRP A 195 -18.61 -17.58 -6.96
CA TRP A 195 -18.24 -17.53 -8.37
C TRP A 195 -19.51 -17.63 -9.23
N ALA A 196 -19.92 -16.52 -9.84
CA ALA A 196 -21.18 -16.36 -10.56
C ALA A 196 -21.01 -16.40 -12.09
N ASP A 197 -21.98 -17.00 -12.78
CA ASP A 197 -22.02 -17.13 -14.24
C ASP A 197 -22.90 -16.04 -14.85
N LEU A 198 -22.26 -15.06 -15.47
CA LEU A 198 -22.90 -13.97 -16.20
C LEU A 198 -22.75 -14.13 -17.73
N ARG A 199 -22.36 -15.30 -18.24
CA ARG A 199 -22.22 -15.58 -19.69
C ARG A 199 -23.46 -15.16 -20.50
N LYS A 200 -24.66 -15.37 -19.93
CA LYS A 200 -25.95 -14.99 -20.53
C LYS A 200 -26.20 -13.48 -20.70
N TYR A 201 -25.30 -12.62 -20.23
CA TYR A 201 -25.35 -11.16 -20.38
C TYR A 201 -24.31 -10.61 -21.35
N LEU A 202 -23.39 -11.46 -21.83
CA LEU A 202 -22.49 -11.12 -22.93
C LEU A 202 -23.24 -11.30 -24.27
N ARG A 203 -22.93 -10.49 -25.27
CA ARG A 203 -23.44 -10.68 -26.65
C ARG A 203 -22.74 -11.82 -27.37
N GLU A 204 -21.47 -12.01 -27.06
CA GLU A 204 -20.60 -13.08 -27.56
C GLU A 204 -19.69 -13.58 -26.43
N SER A 205 -19.13 -14.78 -26.58
CA SER A 205 -18.26 -15.39 -25.56
C SER A 205 -16.80 -14.87 -25.64
N SER A 206 -16.62 -13.55 -25.51
CA SER A 206 -15.31 -12.88 -25.56
C SER A 206 -14.96 -12.14 -24.26
N PHE A 207 -13.66 -11.95 -24.01
CA PHE A 207 -13.20 -11.15 -22.86
C PHE A 207 -13.47 -9.65 -23.02
N GLU A 208 -13.64 -9.15 -24.25
CA GLU A 208 -14.03 -7.76 -24.49
C GLU A 208 -15.47 -7.49 -23.99
N GLU A 209 -16.40 -8.42 -24.25
CA GLU A 209 -17.75 -8.35 -23.67
C GLU A 209 -17.73 -8.56 -22.15
N GLU A 210 -16.85 -9.41 -21.60
CA GLU A 210 -16.67 -9.52 -20.14
C GLU A 210 -16.19 -8.17 -19.53
N LEU A 211 -15.24 -7.51 -20.17
CA LEU A 211 -14.73 -6.20 -19.76
C LEU A 211 -15.79 -5.10 -19.95
N SER A 212 -16.61 -5.17 -21.00
CA SER A 212 -17.77 -4.29 -21.24
C SER A 212 -18.83 -4.43 -20.13
N LEU A 213 -19.15 -5.67 -19.72
CA LEU A 213 -20.02 -5.97 -18.59
C LEU A 213 -19.41 -5.47 -17.26
N TRP A 214 -18.11 -5.63 -17.05
CA TRP A 214 -17.41 -5.08 -15.89
C TRP A 214 -17.46 -3.55 -15.85
N ARG A 215 -17.17 -2.88 -16.99
CA ARG A 215 -17.33 -1.43 -17.20
C ARG A 215 -18.78 -0.98 -16.92
N ARG A 216 -19.80 -1.81 -17.18
CA ARG A 216 -21.22 -1.55 -16.82
C ARG A 216 -21.44 -1.57 -15.31
N PHE A 217 -20.90 -2.55 -14.57
CA PHE A 217 -20.99 -2.57 -13.11
C PHE A 217 -20.30 -1.36 -12.47
N LEU A 218 -19.16 -0.90 -13.02
CA LEU A 218 -18.49 0.32 -12.57
C LEU A 218 -19.36 1.57 -12.74
N ARG A 219 -20.06 1.74 -13.88
CA ARG A 219 -21.04 2.83 -14.07
C ARG A 219 -22.14 2.81 -12.99
N HIS A 220 -22.61 1.61 -12.63
CA HIS A 220 -23.57 1.37 -11.55
C HIS A 220 -22.94 1.41 -10.13
N LYS A 221 -21.65 1.76 -10.01
CA LYS A 221 -20.90 1.92 -8.75
C LYS A 221 -20.80 0.62 -7.93
N VAL A 222 -20.48 -0.47 -8.60
CA VAL A 222 -20.08 -1.75 -7.99
C VAL A 222 -18.79 -2.23 -8.66
N VAL A 223 -17.82 -2.68 -7.86
CA VAL A 223 -16.61 -3.34 -8.36
C VAL A 223 -16.76 -4.84 -8.13
N LEU A 224 -16.78 -5.61 -9.20
CA LEU A 224 -16.64 -7.07 -9.16
C LEU A 224 -15.26 -7.48 -9.69
N SER A 225 -14.81 -8.70 -9.40
CA SER A 225 -13.60 -9.26 -10.03
C SER A 225 -14.03 -10.16 -11.20
N CYS A 226 -13.66 -9.82 -12.43
CA CYS A 226 -14.01 -10.57 -13.65
C CYS A 226 -13.17 -11.85 -13.83
N GLY A 227 -13.60 -12.73 -14.72
CA GLY A 227 -13.00 -14.04 -15.00
C GLY A 227 -11.56 -13.95 -15.48
N GLN A 228 -11.30 -13.01 -16.39
CA GLN A 228 -9.99 -12.71 -16.95
C GLN A 228 -8.94 -12.41 -15.86
N ALA A 229 -9.34 -11.75 -14.76
CA ALA A 229 -8.45 -11.39 -13.65
C ALA A 229 -7.99 -12.60 -12.79
N PHE A 230 -8.55 -13.79 -13.03
CA PHE A 230 -8.11 -15.07 -12.43
C PHE A 230 -7.64 -16.06 -13.50
N SER A 231 -7.29 -15.59 -14.71
CA SER A 231 -6.92 -16.42 -15.86
C SER A 231 -7.99 -17.47 -16.22
N CYS A 232 -9.27 -17.17 -15.99
CA CYS A 232 -10.37 -18.07 -16.34
C CYS A 232 -10.43 -18.23 -17.88
N SER A 233 -10.28 -19.45 -18.38
CA SER A 233 -10.32 -19.76 -19.83
C SER A 233 -11.71 -19.69 -20.46
N THR A 234 -12.69 -19.10 -19.77
CA THR A 234 -14.07 -18.97 -20.24
C THR A 234 -14.58 -17.60 -19.79
N PRO A 235 -14.83 -16.66 -20.72
CA PRO A 235 -15.38 -15.35 -20.36
C PRO A 235 -16.75 -15.44 -19.69
N GLY A 236 -17.14 -14.37 -18.99
CA GLY A 236 -18.46 -14.17 -18.39
C GLY A 236 -18.59 -14.64 -16.95
N TRP A 237 -17.51 -15.08 -16.31
CA TRP A 237 -17.52 -15.47 -14.88
C TRP A 237 -17.07 -14.31 -13.99
N PHE A 238 -17.66 -14.18 -12.79
CA PHE A 238 -17.36 -13.08 -11.87
C PHE A 238 -17.33 -13.55 -10.42
N ARG A 239 -16.32 -13.11 -9.66
CA ARG A 239 -16.28 -13.29 -8.20
C ARG A 239 -17.02 -12.15 -7.51
N ILE A 240 -18.05 -12.49 -6.74
CA ILE A 240 -18.82 -11.57 -5.90
C ILE A 240 -18.47 -11.85 -4.44
N VAL A 241 -17.90 -10.87 -3.73
CA VAL A 241 -17.59 -10.95 -2.30
C VAL A 241 -18.86 -10.68 -1.49
N PHE A 242 -19.17 -11.52 -0.50
CA PHE A 242 -20.33 -11.34 0.39
C PHE A 242 -19.96 -10.96 1.83
N ALA A 243 -18.70 -11.12 2.23
CA ALA A 243 -18.23 -10.84 3.59
C ALA A 243 -18.01 -9.33 3.84
N ASP A 244 -19.09 -8.57 3.81
CA ASP A 244 -19.19 -7.13 4.13
C ASP A 244 -20.46 -6.91 4.98
N GLN A 245 -20.66 -5.69 5.49
CA GLN A 245 -21.85 -5.31 6.24
C GLN A 245 -23.11 -5.49 5.39
N GLN A 246 -24.17 -6.05 5.99
CA GLN A 246 -25.38 -6.47 5.27
C GLN A 246 -25.99 -5.37 4.37
N HIS A 247 -25.95 -4.12 4.80
CA HIS A 247 -26.48 -2.99 4.04
C HIS A 247 -25.60 -2.60 2.83
N HIS A 248 -24.28 -2.82 2.89
CA HIS A 248 -23.40 -2.72 1.72
C HIS A 248 -23.73 -3.82 0.70
N LEU A 249 -23.89 -5.07 1.17
CA LEU A 249 -24.23 -6.22 0.33
C LEU A 249 -25.59 -6.03 -0.37
N GLN A 250 -26.62 -5.58 0.37
CA GLN A 250 -27.93 -5.20 -0.17
C GLN A 250 -27.82 -4.10 -1.26
N LEU A 251 -27.07 -3.03 -0.99
CA LEU A 251 -26.89 -1.93 -1.94
C LEU A 251 -26.10 -2.34 -3.19
N GLY A 252 -25.08 -3.20 -3.03
CA GLY A 252 -24.33 -3.80 -4.13
C GLY A 252 -25.19 -4.68 -5.01
N LEU A 253 -25.98 -5.58 -4.41
CA LEU A 253 -26.86 -6.49 -5.16
C LEU A 253 -28.02 -5.77 -5.85
N LYS A 254 -28.56 -4.71 -5.23
CA LYS A 254 -29.49 -3.81 -5.92
C LYS A 254 -28.88 -3.20 -7.20
N ARG A 255 -27.66 -2.66 -7.12
CA ARG A 255 -26.95 -2.07 -8.26
C ARG A 255 -26.57 -3.09 -9.33
N ILE A 256 -26.19 -4.31 -8.92
CA ILE A 256 -25.98 -5.45 -9.86
C ILE A 256 -27.30 -5.76 -10.59
N ARG A 257 -28.42 -5.84 -9.87
CA ARG A 257 -29.75 -6.07 -10.44
C ARG A 257 -30.18 -4.96 -11.41
N GLU A 258 -29.84 -3.70 -11.11
CA GLU A 258 -30.08 -2.54 -11.98
C GLU A 258 -29.22 -2.61 -13.26
N ALA A 259 -27.92 -2.88 -13.15
CA ALA A 259 -27.02 -3.07 -14.30
C ALA A 259 -27.47 -4.23 -15.22
N LEU A 260 -27.90 -5.36 -14.63
CA LEU A 260 -28.34 -6.54 -15.38
C LEU A 260 -29.74 -6.40 -16.01
N LYS A 261 -30.55 -5.43 -15.55
CA LYS A 261 -31.79 -5.03 -16.22
C LYS A 261 -31.52 -4.19 -17.47
N GLU A 262 -30.66 -3.18 -17.35
CA GLU A 262 -30.29 -2.28 -18.46
C GLU A 262 -29.81 -3.05 -19.71
N ILE A 263 -29.05 -4.13 -19.49
CA ILE A 263 -28.58 -5.03 -20.56
C ILE A 263 -29.73 -5.82 -21.20
N LYS A 264 -30.64 -6.37 -20.38
CA LYS A 264 -31.81 -7.12 -20.88
C LYS A 264 -32.74 -6.22 -21.69
N GLU A 265 -32.97 -5.00 -21.22
CA GLU A 265 -33.85 -4.03 -21.88
C GLU A 265 -33.26 -3.60 -23.24
N LYS A 266 -31.95 -3.31 -23.31
CA LYS A 266 -31.26 -2.98 -24.58
C LYS A 266 -31.17 -4.16 -25.56
N ASN A 267 -30.98 -5.39 -25.06
CA ASN A 267 -30.97 -6.59 -25.90
C ASN A 267 -32.38 -7.02 -26.33
N ALA A 268 -33.44 -6.54 -25.68
CA ALA A 268 -34.84 -6.78 -26.03
C ALA A 268 -35.43 -5.76 -27.02
N SER A 269 -34.64 -4.77 -27.47
CA SER A 269 -35.05 -3.77 -28.47
C SER A 269 -34.14 -3.76 -29.72
N PRO A 270 -34.20 -4.78 -30.61
CA PRO A 270 -33.35 -4.82 -31.81
C PRO A 270 -33.73 -3.81 -32.89
N ASP A 271 -35.01 -3.43 -32.99
CA ASP A 271 -35.56 -2.61 -34.08
C ASP A 271 -36.22 -1.31 -33.58
N SER A 272 -35.61 -0.17 -33.91
CA SER A 272 -36.30 1.15 -33.98
C SER A 272 -35.47 2.27 -34.62
N HIS A 273 -34.14 2.14 -34.70
CA HIS A 273 -33.26 3.16 -35.32
C HIS A 273 -32.47 2.64 -36.52
N SER A 274 -33.18 2.40 -37.62
CA SER A 274 -32.60 2.34 -38.97
C SER A 274 -33.46 3.13 -39.96
N ILE A 275 -32.83 4.08 -40.65
CA ILE A 275 -33.34 4.83 -41.82
C ILE A 275 -34.68 5.58 -41.61
N LYS A 276 -34.65 6.74 -40.94
CA LYS A 276 -35.57 7.88 -41.18
C LYS A 276 -35.16 9.16 -40.41
N GLU A 277 -34.21 9.91 -40.95
CA GLU A 277 -34.00 11.37 -40.73
C GLU A 277 -32.76 11.86 -41.51
N ALA A 278 -32.79 11.68 -42.84
CA ALA A 278 -31.69 12.12 -43.73
C ALA A 278 -32.20 12.42 -45.16
N SER A 279 -33.43 12.92 -45.31
CA SER A 279 -34.07 13.09 -46.62
C SER A 279 -35.04 14.27 -46.76
N GLU A 280 -35.33 15.04 -45.70
CA GLU A 280 -36.34 16.12 -45.73
C GLU A 280 -35.80 17.51 -45.35
N GLU A 281 -34.51 17.77 -45.52
CA GLU A 281 -33.95 19.13 -45.39
C GLU A 281 -33.19 19.60 -46.64
N SER A 282 -33.73 19.30 -47.82
CA SER A 282 -33.24 19.83 -49.09
C SER A 282 -34.37 20.19 -50.08
N LYS A 283 -35.18 21.19 -49.70
CA LYS A 283 -35.88 22.17 -50.58
C LYS A 283 -36.89 23.03 -49.81
N LYS A 284 -36.49 24.23 -49.36
CA LYS A 284 -37.22 25.53 -49.49
C LYS A 284 -36.68 26.61 -48.54
N SER A 285 -35.79 27.45 -49.05
CA SER A 285 -36.10 28.87 -49.32
C SER A 285 -34.93 29.54 -50.02
N VAL A 286 -35.22 30.38 -51.01
CA VAL A 286 -34.24 31.22 -51.71
C VAL A 286 -34.58 32.69 -51.43
N LYS A 287 -33.54 33.49 -51.17
CA LYS A 287 -33.42 34.97 -51.20
C LYS A 287 -32.58 35.44 -49.99
N GLU A 288 -31.73 36.46 -50.07
CA GLU A 288 -30.98 37.10 -51.19
C GLU A 288 -29.93 38.04 -50.53
N ASP A 289 -29.13 38.76 -51.32
CA ASP A 289 -28.17 39.80 -50.90
C ASP A 289 -26.93 39.36 -50.07
N SER A 290 -25.72 39.93 -50.23
CA SER A 290 -25.10 40.62 -51.38
C SER A 290 -23.59 40.86 -51.11
N ALA A 291 -22.72 40.63 -52.12
CA ALA A 291 -21.27 40.99 -52.14
C ALA A 291 -20.35 40.25 -51.12
N ASP A 292 -19.03 40.12 -51.31
CA ASP A 292 -18.14 40.54 -52.42
C ASP A 292 -16.93 39.58 -52.61
N SER A 293 -16.18 39.75 -53.71
CA SER A 293 -14.74 39.45 -53.99
C SER A 293 -13.89 38.51 -53.06
N ASP A 294 -12.96 37.66 -53.52
CA ASP A 294 -12.38 37.46 -54.86
C ASP A 294 -11.47 36.21 -55.03
N ASN A 295 -11.12 35.92 -56.31
CA ASN A 295 -9.91 35.25 -56.84
C ASN A 295 -9.52 33.78 -56.55
N ALA A 296 -9.40 33.04 -57.66
CA ALA A 296 -9.11 31.63 -57.84
C ALA A 296 -7.64 31.27 -58.19
N ALA A 297 -7.28 29.99 -58.02
CA ALA A 297 -6.36 29.16 -58.84
C ALA A 297 -6.45 27.69 -58.33
N ILE A 298 -6.66 26.59 -59.06
CA ILE A 298 -6.38 26.13 -60.44
C ILE A 298 -4.89 25.92 -60.77
N VAL A 299 -4.44 24.65 -60.81
CA VAL A 299 -3.73 23.96 -61.93
C VAL A 299 -3.84 22.43 -61.73
N ASN A 300 -4.02 21.67 -62.82
CA ASN A 300 -3.89 20.21 -62.91
C ASN A 300 -2.70 19.83 -63.82
N SER A 301 -2.03 18.68 -63.61
CA SER A 301 -1.49 17.86 -64.74
C SER A 301 -0.99 16.46 -64.35
N THR A 302 -1.31 15.48 -65.19
CA THR A 302 -0.91 14.05 -65.20
C THR A 302 0.27 13.73 -66.13
N SER A 303 0.99 12.60 -65.95
CA SER A 303 1.66 11.87 -67.07
C SER A 303 2.17 10.45 -66.75
N SER A 304 2.43 9.65 -67.80
CA SER A 304 2.85 8.22 -67.86
C SER A 304 3.34 7.90 -69.33
N PRO A 305 3.54 6.65 -69.88
CA PRO A 305 3.40 5.26 -69.38
C PRO A 305 4.51 4.26 -69.86
N GLN A 306 4.22 2.93 -69.82
CA GLN A 306 4.78 1.81 -70.65
C GLN A 306 6.24 1.32 -70.38
N SER A 307 6.68 0.06 -70.62
CA SER A 307 6.09 -1.24 -71.12
C SER A 307 6.92 -2.44 -70.53
N LYS A 308 6.97 -3.74 -70.93
CA LYS A 308 6.58 -4.50 -72.17
C LYS A 308 6.27 -6.00 -71.93
N SER A 309 6.91 -6.98 -72.63
CA SER A 309 6.42 -8.38 -72.80
C SER A 309 7.47 -9.43 -73.24
N SER A 310 7.34 -10.72 -72.83
CA SER A 310 7.67 -11.94 -73.62
C SER A 310 7.20 -13.26 -72.94
N ASP A 311 7.27 -14.41 -73.64
CA ASP A 311 6.43 -15.61 -73.43
C ASP A 311 7.14 -16.96 -73.09
N GLN A 312 6.31 -17.94 -72.68
CA GLN A 312 6.37 -19.42 -72.88
C GLN A 312 7.06 -20.43 -71.90
N LEU A 313 6.18 -21.32 -71.38
CA LEU A 313 6.26 -22.81 -71.28
C LEU A 313 7.13 -23.57 -70.24
N LYS A 314 6.38 -24.29 -69.37
CA LYS A 314 6.41 -25.74 -69.06
C LYS A 314 7.07 -26.33 -67.79
N GLU A 315 6.22 -27.11 -67.11
CA GLU A 315 6.43 -28.36 -66.34
C GLU A 315 7.24 -28.40 -65.02
N LYS A 316 6.46 -28.69 -63.96
CA LYS A 316 6.66 -29.70 -62.91
C LYS A 316 7.21 -29.33 -61.52
N ASP A 317 6.75 -30.17 -60.58
CA ASP A 317 7.23 -30.51 -59.23
C ASP A 317 7.44 -29.37 -58.22
N SER A 318 6.41 -29.16 -57.37
CA SER A 318 6.39 -28.14 -56.32
C SER A 318 6.94 -28.62 -54.97
N PRO A 319 7.92 -27.89 -54.42
CA PRO A 319 7.97 -27.57 -52.99
C PRO A 319 7.87 -26.05 -52.74
N VAL A 320 7.64 -25.67 -51.49
CA VAL A 320 7.45 -24.28 -50.99
C VAL A 320 8.79 -23.50 -50.96
N PRO A 321 8.82 -22.22 -51.39
CA PRO A 321 9.17 -21.13 -50.45
C PRO A 321 8.50 -19.75 -50.66
N ASP A 322 8.16 -19.11 -49.54
CA ASP A 322 8.33 -17.70 -49.12
C ASP A 322 7.92 -16.45 -49.96
N THR A 323 6.98 -15.68 -49.39
CA THR A 323 6.90 -14.18 -49.32
C THR A 323 6.74 -13.37 -50.61
N GLY A 324 6.06 -12.21 -50.66
CA GLY A 324 5.32 -11.37 -49.70
C GLY A 324 4.88 -10.06 -50.44
N PRO A 325 4.56 -8.93 -49.79
CA PRO A 325 4.23 -8.68 -48.38
C PRO A 325 2.84 -7.99 -48.19
N LEU A 326 2.32 -7.93 -46.96
CA LEU A 326 1.24 -6.99 -46.61
C LEU A 326 1.22 -6.65 -45.10
N ALA A 327 1.47 -5.38 -44.79
CA ALA A 327 1.25 -4.66 -43.52
C ALA A 327 1.22 -5.47 -42.20
N THR A 328 2.39 -5.64 -41.57
CA THR A 328 2.49 -6.00 -40.15
C THR A 328 1.98 -4.86 -39.24
N LYS A 329 1.17 -5.21 -38.24
CA LYS A 329 1.06 -4.44 -36.99
C LYS A 329 1.95 -5.10 -35.94
N GLU A 330 2.60 -4.30 -35.10
CA GLU A 330 3.57 -4.78 -34.12
C GLU A 330 2.90 -5.63 -33.03
N PHE A 331 3.22 -6.92 -33.01
CA PHE A 331 3.15 -7.73 -31.80
C PHE A 331 4.46 -7.55 -31.04
N VAL A 332 4.41 -6.96 -29.84
CA VAL A 332 5.56 -6.95 -28.92
C VAL A 332 5.69 -8.34 -28.32
N LEU A 333 6.44 -9.21 -28.99
CA LEU A 333 6.88 -10.49 -28.45
C LEU A 333 7.90 -10.21 -27.33
N LEU A 334 7.66 -10.72 -26.13
CA LEU A 334 8.64 -10.70 -25.05
C LEU A 334 9.70 -11.78 -25.31
N ASP A 335 10.70 -11.43 -26.11
CA ASP A 335 11.86 -12.30 -26.35
C ASP A 335 12.68 -12.45 -25.06
N CYS A 336 12.81 -13.70 -24.60
CA CYS A 336 13.58 -14.07 -23.43
C CYS A 336 14.82 -14.93 -23.78
N GLN A 337 15.25 -14.96 -25.05
CA GLN A 337 16.43 -15.71 -25.51
C GLN A 337 17.73 -14.87 -25.58
N ALA A 338 18.00 -14.05 -24.56
CA ALA A 338 19.29 -13.33 -24.45
C ALA A 338 19.84 -13.12 -23.01
N SER A 339 19.22 -13.68 -21.96
CA SER A 339 19.75 -13.55 -20.59
C SER A 339 20.70 -14.71 -20.23
N LYS A 340 21.99 -14.41 -20.03
CA LYS A 340 22.95 -15.30 -19.36
C LYS A 340 22.49 -15.63 -17.92
N PRO A 341 22.92 -16.76 -17.33
CA PRO A 341 22.64 -17.06 -15.93
C PRO A 341 23.10 -15.92 -15.01
N ALA A 342 22.33 -15.62 -13.97
CA ALA A 342 22.61 -14.53 -13.05
C ALA A 342 23.70 -14.94 -12.04
N GLU A 343 24.93 -14.46 -12.25
CA GLU A 343 26.12 -14.83 -11.46
C GLU A 343 26.23 -14.11 -10.10
N SER A 344 25.30 -13.21 -9.73
CA SER A 344 25.32 -12.53 -8.42
C SER A 344 23.96 -12.05 -7.91
N LEU A 345 23.89 -11.79 -6.59
CA LEU A 345 22.73 -11.21 -5.91
C LEU A 345 22.36 -9.82 -6.46
N ASP A 346 23.35 -9.01 -6.86
CA ASP A 346 23.11 -7.70 -7.48
C ASP A 346 22.37 -7.79 -8.81
N SER A 347 22.57 -8.87 -9.58
CA SER A 347 21.83 -9.14 -10.81
C SER A 347 20.34 -9.42 -10.53
N LEU A 348 20.04 -10.17 -9.45
CA LEU A 348 18.68 -10.41 -9.00
C LEU A 348 18.01 -9.11 -8.51
N ILE A 349 18.73 -8.30 -7.71
CA ILE A 349 18.26 -6.98 -7.25
C ILE A 349 18.05 -6.02 -8.43
N GLY A 350 18.92 -6.06 -9.44
CA GLY A 350 18.77 -5.32 -10.70
C GLY A 350 17.50 -5.72 -11.46
N THR A 351 17.29 -7.02 -11.61
CA THR A 351 16.10 -7.58 -12.28
C THR A 351 14.81 -7.22 -11.55
N LEU A 352 14.77 -7.35 -10.21
CA LEU A 352 13.61 -6.95 -9.40
C LEU A 352 13.35 -5.44 -9.47
N ARG A 353 14.39 -4.59 -9.42
CA ARG A 353 14.27 -3.15 -9.64
C ARG A 353 13.79 -2.80 -11.05
N HIS A 354 14.17 -3.58 -12.06
CA HIS A 354 13.64 -3.44 -13.41
C HIS A 354 12.16 -3.81 -13.44
N GLN A 355 11.75 -4.98 -12.96
CA GLN A 355 10.35 -5.44 -12.96
C GLN A 355 9.41 -4.51 -12.18
N ILE A 356 9.86 -3.93 -11.07
CA ILE A 356 9.09 -2.92 -10.31
C ILE A 356 8.91 -1.64 -11.14
N ARG A 357 9.90 -1.24 -11.93
CA ARG A 357 9.84 -0.05 -12.80
C ARG A 357 9.06 -0.29 -14.08
N SER A 358 9.25 -1.44 -14.74
CA SER A 358 8.49 -1.90 -15.90
C SER A 358 7.17 -2.57 -15.48
N SER A 359 6.50 -1.98 -14.48
CA SER A 359 5.13 -2.32 -14.11
C SER A 359 4.16 -1.49 -14.97
N ASP A 360 4.37 -1.56 -16.29
CA ASP A 360 3.76 -0.77 -17.37
C ASP A 360 2.23 -0.67 -17.32
N TRP A 361 1.55 -1.51 -16.54
CA TRP A 361 0.10 -1.48 -16.36
C TRP A 361 -0.41 -0.09 -15.97
N LEU A 362 0.30 0.66 -15.11
CA LEU A 362 -0.11 2.02 -14.73
C LEU A 362 0.16 3.07 -15.83
N GLU A 363 1.21 2.92 -16.64
CA GLU A 363 1.49 3.86 -17.74
C GLU A 363 0.61 3.58 -18.97
N LYS A 364 0.31 2.31 -19.25
CA LYS A 364 -0.56 1.87 -20.35
C LYS A 364 -2.06 2.03 -20.06
N ASN A 365 -2.46 2.14 -18.79
CA ASN A 365 -3.86 2.38 -18.38
C ASN A 365 -4.07 3.79 -17.80
N THR A 366 -3.49 4.81 -18.42
CA THR A 366 -3.78 6.21 -18.07
C THR A 366 -5.20 6.62 -18.50
N PRO A 367 -5.86 7.56 -17.78
CA PRO A 367 -7.11 8.17 -18.23
C PRO A 367 -7.00 8.79 -19.64
N GLU A 368 -5.82 9.29 -19.98
CA GLU A 368 -5.51 9.92 -21.25
C GLU A 368 -5.42 8.92 -22.41
N LEU A 369 -4.91 7.70 -22.19
CA LEU A 369 -4.92 6.62 -23.21
C LEU A 369 -6.33 6.02 -23.40
N SER A 370 -7.08 5.85 -22.30
CA SER A 370 -8.45 5.32 -22.35
C SER A 370 -9.48 6.31 -22.93
N ALA A 371 -9.09 7.57 -23.15
CA ALA A 371 -9.90 8.57 -23.85
C ALA A 371 -10.21 8.23 -25.32
N GLY A 372 -9.49 7.29 -25.93
CA GLY A 372 -9.69 6.86 -27.32
C GLY A 372 -10.86 5.89 -27.55
N GLU A 373 -11.38 5.24 -26.50
CA GLU A 373 -12.42 4.20 -26.63
C GLU A 373 -13.82 4.66 -26.18
N ASP A 374 -13.93 5.42 -25.08
CA ASP A 374 -15.21 5.83 -24.51
C ASP A 374 -15.09 7.14 -23.69
N PRO A 375 -15.61 8.27 -24.18
CA PRO A 375 -15.51 9.55 -23.46
C PRO A 375 -16.31 9.56 -22.14
N GLU A 376 -17.30 8.68 -21.93
CA GLU A 376 -17.98 8.56 -20.63
C GLU A 376 -17.03 8.07 -19.53
N ILE A 377 -16.10 7.16 -19.86
CA ILE A 377 -15.14 6.62 -18.88
C ILE A 377 -14.24 7.74 -18.39
N LEU A 378 -13.72 8.55 -19.32
CA LEU A 378 -12.89 9.71 -19.00
C LEU A 378 -13.65 10.72 -18.13
N ASP A 379 -14.93 10.99 -18.41
CA ASP A 379 -15.71 11.94 -17.61
C ASP A 379 -16.17 11.36 -16.25
N VAL A 380 -16.40 10.05 -16.12
CA VAL A 380 -16.59 9.40 -14.80
C VAL A 380 -15.31 9.46 -13.97
N PHE A 381 -14.15 9.15 -14.56
CA PHE A 381 -12.86 9.27 -13.86
C PHE A 381 -12.52 10.72 -13.53
N LYS A 382 -12.71 11.67 -14.46
CA LYS A 382 -12.57 13.11 -14.16
C LYS A 382 -13.56 13.57 -13.10
N ALA A 383 -14.80 13.09 -13.07
CA ALA A 383 -15.77 13.46 -12.04
C ALA A 383 -15.36 12.92 -10.66
N LEU A 384 -14.86 11.68 -10.58
CA LEU A 384 -14.31 11.12 -9.35
C LEU A 384 -13.04 11.85 -8.91
N LEU A 385 -12.10 12.12 -9.83
CA LEU A 385 -10.90 12.93 -9.59
C LEU A 385 -11.23 14.37 -9.21
N GLN A 386 -12.24 15.01 -9.82
CA GLN A 386 -12.71 16.34 -9.44
C GLN A 386 -13.42 16.34 -8.10
N ARG A 387 -14.12 15.25 -7.73
CA ARG A 387 -14.77 15.12 -6.43
C ARG A 387 -13.74 14.89 -5.33
N ALA A 388 -12.77 14.00 -5.53
CA ALA A 388 -11.60 13.83 -4.67
C ALA A 388 -10.75 15.12 -4.59
N ARG A 389 -10.51 15.80 -5.71
CA ARG A 389 -9.86 17.12 -5.75
C ARG A 389 -10.70 18.20 -5.09
N LYS A 390 -12.04 18.17 -5.12
CA LYS A 390 -12.89 19.09 -4.33
C LYS A 390 -12.76 18.83 -2.84
N THR A 391 -12.72 17.56 -2.41
CA THR A 391 -12.42 17.20 -1.01
C THR A 391 -11.00 17.59 -0.58
N MET A 392 -10.04 17.63 -1.51
CA MET A 392 -8.66 18.07 -1.24
C MET A 392 -8.42 19.59 -1.41
N LYS A 393 -9.24 20.31 -2.18
CA LYS A 393 -9.04 21.74 -2.55
C LYS A 393 -9.29 22.75 -1.42
N PHE A 394 -9.32 22.30 -0.16
CA PHE A 394 -9.33 23.16 1.01
C PHE A 394 -7.98 23.16 1.79
N LEU A 395 -6.94 22.52 1.25
CA LEU A 395 -5.82 22.06 2.07
C LEU A 395 -4.41 22.24 1.46
N GLU A 396 -4.20 23.32 0.69
CA GLU A 396 -2.86 23.76 0.24
C GLU A 396 -2.38 25.05 0.93
N LEU A 397 -3.22 25.70 1.75
CA LEU A 397 -2.82 26.64 2.81
C LEU A 397 -3.61 26.48 4.13
N GLY A 398 -4.54 25.51 4.19
CA GLY A 398 -5.45 25.31 5.32
C GLY A 398 -4.88 24.51 6.51
N ASP A 399 -3.71 23.87 6.36
CA ASP A 399 -3.07 23.13 7.45
C ASP A 399 -2.28 24.05 8.38
N SER A 400 -2.66 24.10 9.66
CA SER A 400 -1.89 24.81 10.69
C SER A 400 -0.55 24.13 11.00
N ILE A 401 -0.48 22.80 11.03
CA ILE A 401 0.73 22.04 11.40
C ILE A 401 1.86 22.36 10.43
N SER A 402 1.59 22.36 9.11
CA SER A 402 2.60 22.70 8.11
C SER A 402 3.02 24.17 8.11
N ARG A 403 2.22 25.09 8.67
CA ARG A 403 2.60 26.50 8.85
C ARG A 403 3.51 26.67 10.08
N PHE A 404 3.19 26.03 11.20
CA PHE A 404 4.05 26.03 12.39
C PHE A 404 5.40 25.37 12.14
N ARG A 405 5.44 24.17 11.55
CA ARG A 405 6.69 23.48 11.17
C ARG A 405 7.59 24.34 10.27
N PHE A 406 7.02 25.07 9.32
CA PHE A 406 7.79 25.95 8.44
C PHE A 406 8.37 27.14 9.21
N ALA A 407 7.57 27.79 10.06
CA ALA A 407 8.04 28.88 10.92
C ALA A 407 9.17 28.43 11.86
N GLN A 408 8.99 27.30 12.55
CA GLN A 408 10.02 26.65 13.38
C GLN A 408 11.31 26.42 12.58
N SER A 409 11.21 25.76 11.43
CA SER A 409 12.36 25.50 10.55
C SER A 409 13.11 26.79 10.15
N CYS A 410 12.41 27.90 9.90
CA CYS A 410 13.04 29.19 9.61
C CYS A 410 13.72 29.82 10.83
N MET A 411 13.10 29.80 12.01
CA MET A 411 13.67 30.38 13.24
C MET A 411 14.84 29.55 13.79
N GLY A 412 14.73 28.22 13.72
CA GLY A 412 15.82 27.29 14.02
C GLY A 412 17.03 27.51 13.12
N LEU A 413 16.81 27.62 11.80
CA LEU A 413 17.88 27.94 10.87
C LEU A 413 18.53 29.30 11.19
N ALA A 414 17.74 30.34 11.50
CA ALA A 414 18.26 31.64 11.90
C ALA A 414 19.06 31.56 13.22
N GLY A 415 18.57 30.84 14.22
CA GLY A 415 19.24 30.62 15.50
C GLY A 415 20.54 29.84 15.35
N CYS A 416 20.55 28.78 14.54
CA CYS A 416 21.75 28.02 14.20
C CYS A 416 22.79 28.88 13.45
N LEU A 417 22.37 29.72 12.49
CA LEU A 417 23.27 30.66 11.82
C LEU A 417 23.85 31.70 12.79
N CYS A 418 23.06 32.19 13.74
CA CYS A 418 23.53 33.09 14.80
C CYS A 418 24.56 32.41 15.71
N VAL A 419 24.32 31.16 16.13
CA VAL A 419 25.27 30.35 16.91
C VAL A 419 26.56 30.11 16.11
N CYS A 420 26.48 29.69 14.85
CA CYS A 420 27.64 29.47 14.00
C CYS A 420 28.47 30.76 13.80
N TYR A 421 27.83 31.90 13.54
CA TYR A 421 28.51 33.19 13.45
C TYR A 421 29.19 33.54 14.77
N ALA A 422 28.47 33.43 15.90
CA ALA A 422 29.00 33.79 17.21
C ALA A 422 30.22 32.94 17.59
N VAL A 423 30.13 31.61 17.48
CA VAL A 423 31.26 30.71 17.81
C VAL A 423 32.46 30.96 16.88
N TRP A 424 32.25 31.26 15.59
CA TRP A 424 33.36 31.37 14.63
C TRP A 424 34.05 32.74 14.59
N THR A 425 33.38 33.83 15.00
CA THR A 425 33.89 35.20 14.80
C THR A 425 34.53 35.83 16.04
N PRO A 426 35.56 36.68 15.87
CA PRO A 426 36.35 37.22 17.00
C PRO A 426 35.72 38.43 17.70
N PHE A 427 34.45 38.78 17.49
CA PHE A 427 33.88 40.04 17.97
C PHE A 427 33.02 39.84 19.22
N TRP A 428 33.53 39.18 20.27
CA TRP A 428 32.81 39.03 21.54
C TRP A 428 33.08 40.20 22.48
N LEU A 429 34.34 40.50 22.77
CA LEU A 429 34.76 41.53 23.72
C LEU A 429 36.09 42.13 23.25
N LYS A 430 36.15 43.46 23.00
CA LYS A 430 37.37 44.17 22.59
C LYS A 430 38.09 43.52 21.38
N GLU A 431 37.31 43.15 20.36
CA GLU A 431 37.76 42.43 19.15
C GLU A 431 38.44 41.06 19.42
N ARG A 432 38.16 40.45 20.58
CA ARG A 432 38.52 39.07 20.93
C ARG A 432 37.27 38.20 21.01
N GLY A 433 37.39 36.96 20.55
CA GLY A 433 36.36 35.92 20.64
C GLY A 433 36.76 34.74 21.52
N LEU A 434 35.92 33.72 21.55
CA LEU A 434 36.08 32.49 22.36
C LEU A 434 37.47 31.83 22.22
N TRP A 435 38.09 31.95 21.05
CA TRP A 435 39.39 31.34 20.71
C TRP A 435 40.62 32.19 21.06
N ALA A 436 40.44 33.44 21.51
CA ALA A 436 41.56 34.34 21.78
C ALA A 436 42.36 33.92 23.02
N GLU A 437 43.68 34.18 23.02
CA GLU A 437 44.51 34.00 24.21
C GLU A 437 44.30 35.16 25.19
N TRP A 438 43.72 34.85 26.35
CA TRP A 438 43.49 35.81 27.42
C TRP A 438 44.67 35.78 28.41
N ASN A 439 45.56 36.77 28.29
CA ASN A 439 46.66 36.98 29.22
C ASN A 439 46.16 37.36 30.62
N ASN A 440 45.98 36.37 31.49
CA ASN A 440 45.74 36.54 32.93
C ASN A 440 46.91 37.30 33.57
N THR A 441 46.80 38.62 33.68
CA THR A 441 47.89 39.48 34.16
C THR A 441 47.42 40.46 35.24
N LYS A 442 47.76 40.14 36.50
CA LYS A 442 47.72 40.99 37.71
C LYS A 442 46.36 41.43 38.25
N SER A 443 45.83 40.60 39.16
CA SER A 443 45.31 41.08 40.45
C SER A 443 45.87 40.15 41.56
N ASP A 444 45.93 40.63 42.80
CA ASP A 444 46.90 40.22 43.82
C ASP A 444 46.93 38.75 44.28
N GLN A 445 48.10 38.36 44.82
CA GLN A 445 48.28 37.16 45.62
C GLN A 445 47.52 37.28 46.95
N THR A 446 46.52 36.43 47.22
CA THR A 446 46.31 35.69 48.50
C THR A 446 44.91 35.03 48.59
N THR A 447 44.75 33.81 48.07
CA THR A 447 43.84 32.76 48.61
C THR A 447 43.94 31.46 47.79
N PRO A 448 43.74 30.27 48.37
CA PRO A 448 43.72 29.01 47.62
C PRO A 448 42.38 28.80 46.91
N LYS A 449 42.28 29.27 45.65
CA LYS A 449 41.16 29.00 44.73
C LYS A 449 41.60 28.58 43.32
N HIS A 450 42.81 28.03 43.21
CA HIS A 450 43.48 27.89 41.90
C HIS A 450 42.90 26.82 40.96
N ASP A 451 42.24 25.79 41.51
CA ASP A 451 41.76 24.62 40.73
C ASP A 451 40.40 24.83 40.03
N THR A 452 39.67 25.91 40.37
CA THR A 452 38.31 26.18 39.83
C THR A 452 38.27 27.21 38.71
N VAL A 453 39.36 27.94 38.45
CA VAL A 453 39.44 28.92 37.37
C VAL A 453 39.93 28.28 36.06
N PHE A 454 40.88 27.33 36.15
CA PHE A 454 41.49 26.71 34.97
C PHE A 454 40.50 25.85 34.14
N SER A 455 39.50 25.25 34.80
CA SER A 455 38.48 24.42 34.15
C SER A 455 37.36 25.21 33.45
N ALA A 456 37.21 26.52 33.74
CA ALA A 456 36.15 27.34 33.14
C ALA A 456 36.44 27.72 31.68
N LEU A 457 37.69 28.12 31.37
CA LEU A 457 38.14 28.49 30.02
C LEU A 457 38.06 27.29 29.05
N GLU A 458 38.34 26.09 29.53
CA GLU A 458 38.18 24.87 28.73
C GLU A 458 36.70 24.54 28.51
N ALA A 459 35.84 24.72 29.54
CA ALA A 459 34.41 24.47 29.45
C ALA A 459 33.70 25.39 28.43
N GLU A 460 33.95 26.71 28.43
CA GLU A 460 33.32 27.61 27.45
C GLU A 460 33.63 27.21 26.00
N ARG A 461 34.86 26.75 25.74
CA ARG A 461 35.35 26.32 24.43
C ARG A 461 34.77 24.97 24.03
N VAL A 462 34.72 24.00 24.94
CA VAL A 462 34.10 22.68 24.69
C VAL A 462 32.61 22.84 24.36
N PHE A 463 31.88 23.67 25.11
CA PHE A 463 30.48 23.96 24.80
C PHE A 463 30.31 24.79 23.52
N GLY A 464 31.28 25.64 23.16
CA GLY A 464 31.35 26.33 21.87
C GLY A 464 31.49 25.37 20.68
N VAL A 465 32.45 24.43 20.73
CA VAL A 465 32.60 23.39 19.68
C VAL A 465 31.34 22.52 19.58
N LEU A 466 30.81 22.07 20.71
CA LEU A 466 29.63 21.20 20.75
C LEU A 466 28.40 21.91 20.14
N SER A 467 28.13 23.14 20.56
CA SER A 467 27.01 23.92 20.02
C SER A 467 27.19 24.29 18.54
N PHE A 468 28.41 24.51 18.06
CA PHE A 468 28.69 24.70 16.62
C PHE A 468 28.36 23.43 15.80
N LEU A 469 28.83 22.26 16.23
CA LEU A 469 28.54 20.99 15.53
C LEU A 469 27.03 20.66 15.56
N MET A 470 26.35 20.96 16.67
CA MET A 470 24.91 20.82 16.78
C MET A 470 24.13 21.86 15.95
N ALA A 471 24.64 23.09 15.81
CA ALA A 471 24.03 24.12 14.96
C ALA A 471 24.15 23.81 13.46
N VAL A 472 25.28 23.26 13.00
CA VAL A 472 25.44 22.82 11.60
C VAL A 472 24.47 21.67 11.28
N SER A 473 24.38 20.66 12.14
CA SER A 473 23.49 19.51 11.94
C SER A 473 22.01 19.85 12.10
N THR A 474 21.63 20.66 13.09
CA THR A 474 20.26 21.16 13.28
C THR A 474 19.85 22.11 12.15
N GLY A 475 20.76 22.96 11.66
CA GLY A 475 20.50 23.82 10.49
C GLY A 475 20.24 23.03 9.21
N ALA A 476 21.00 21.95 8.97
CA ALA A 476 20.72 21.03 7.87
C ALA A 476 19.36 20.33 8.02
N LEU A 477 19.00 19.92 9.25
CA LEU A 477 17.69 19.33 9.55
C LEU A 477 16.54 20.33 9.31
N CYS A 478 16.72 21.60 9.68
CA CYS A 478 15.77 22.68 9.40
C CYS A 478 15.55 22.87 7.89
N LEU A 479 16.61 22.84 7.07
CA LEU A 479 16.49 22.92 5.61
C LEU A 479 15.68 21.73 5.04
N VAL A 480 15.90 20.52 5.54
CA VAL A 480 15.13 19.33 5.14
C VAL A 480 13.64 19.47 5.51
N PHE A 481 13.32 19.96 6.72
CA PHE A 481 11.93 20.16 7.11
C PHE A 481 11.23 21.35 6.45
N ALA A 482 11.97 22.41 6.08
CA ALA A 482 11.46 23.55 5.34
C ALA A 482 11.14 23.21 3.86
N PHE A 483 12.01 22.47 3.17
CA PHE A 483 11.91 22.25 1.72
C PHE A 483 11.40 20.86 1.31
N CYS A 484 11.75 19.80 2.04
CA CYS A 484 11.40 18.42 1.64
C CYS A 484 10.11 17.90 2.33
N TRP A 485 9.69 18.53 3.44
CA TRP A 485 8.60 18.03 4.28
C TRP A 485 7.28 18.79 4.06
N THR A 486 6.63 18.48 2.94
CA THR A 486 5.31 19.04 2.54
C THR A 486 4.14 18.37 3.27
N SER A 487 2.92 18.88 3.12
CA SER A 487 1.69 18.21 3.61
C SER A 487 1.45 16.85 2.93
N GLN A 488 1.92 16.67 1.69
CA GLN A 488 1.93 15.36 1.02
C GLN A 488 2.98 14.43 1.65
N THR A 489 4.17 14.96 1.99
CA THR A 489 5.19 14.22 2.75
C THR A 489 4.67 13.81 4.12
N VAL A 490 3.94 14.68 4.84
CA VAL A 490 3.28 14.35 6.12
C VAL A 490 2.26 13.22 5.97
N ARG A 491 1.41 13.23 4.94
CA ARG A 491 0.44 12.14 4.70
C ARG A 491 1.12 10.84 4.31
N SER A 492 2.11 10.89 3.42
CA SER A 492 2.93 9.72 3.06
C SER A 492 3.62 9.14 4.30
N TYR A 493 4.29 9.98 5.08
CA TYR A 493 4.94 9.60 6.33
C TYR A 493 3.97 9.11 7.40
N SER A 494 2.75 9.65 7.51
CA SER A 494 1.75 9.16 8.46
C SER A 494 1.20 7.78 8.07
N ASN A 495 0.99 7.54 6.77
CA ASN A 495 0.66 6.22 6.25
C ASN A 495 1.82 5.24 6.50
N THR A 496 3.06 5.65 6.22
CA THR A 496 4.27 4.86 6.49
C THR A 496 4.50 4.63 7.99
N ARG A 497 4.15 5.58 8.86
CA ARG A 497 4.18 5.45 10.33
C ARG A 497 3.21 4.36 10.81
N SER A 498 2.02 4.28 10.20
CA SER A 498 1.06 3.20 10.47
C SER A 498 1.52 1.82 10.00
N LEU A 499 2.51 1.77 9.10
CA LEU A 499 3.06 0.53 8.50
C LEU A 499 4.39 0.08 9.11
N LEU A 500 5.25 1.01 9.58
CA LEU A 500 6.61 0.68 10.02
C LEU A 500 6.85 0.78 11.53
N MET A 501 6.34 1.81 12.22
CA MET A 501 6.71 2.09 13.62
C MET A 501 5.55 2.68 14.44
N ALA A 502 4.64 1.82 14.89
CA ALA A 502 3.61 2.15 15.85
C ALA A 502 4.21 2.37 17.26
N GLY A 503 4.64 3.62 17.55
CA GLY A 503 4.98 4.08 18.90
C GLY A 503 6.40 4.60 19.12
N GLN A 504 7.31 4.58 18.13
CA GLN A 504 8.71 5.03 18.30
C GLN A 504 9.14 6.18 17.36
N ALA A 505 8.29 6.61 16.44
CA ALA A 505 8.57 7.79 15.61
C ALA A 505 8.25 9.10 16.36
N LEU A 506 9.28 9.84 16.77
CA LEU A 506 9.12 11.24 17.21
C LEU A 506 8.41 12.05 16.12
N TYR A 507 7.46 12.92 16.53
CA TYR A 507 6.87 13.87 15.59
C TYR A 507 7.95 14.81 15.03
N PRO A 508 7.90 15.18 13.73
CA PRO A 508 8.83 16.14 13.11
C PRO A 508 9.06 17.41 13.95
N THR A 509 7.96 18.00 14.45
CA THR A 509 7.94 19.13 15.38
C THR A 509 8.77 18.85 16.64
N THR A 510 8.54 17.72 17.31
CA THR A 510 9.23 17.34 18.56
C THR A 510 10.72 17.04 18.33
N LEU A 511 11.08 16.49 17.18
CA LEU A 511 12.48 16.25 16.79
C LEU A 511 13.23 17.56 16.53
N LEU A 512 12.59 18.49 15.81
CA LEU A 512 13.08 19.86 15.63
C LEU A 512 13.28 20.55 16.99
N LEU A 513 12.24 20.58 17.82
CA LEU A 513 12.29 21.17 19.17
C LEU A 513 13.45 20.63 20.02
N LEU A 514 13.64 19.31 20.04
CA LEU A 514 14.69 18.65 20.83
C LEU A 514 16.10 19.01 20.32
N THR A 515 16.30 19.05 19.00
CA THR A 515 17.60 19.40 18.39
C THR A 515 17.94 20.87 18.54
N MET A 516 16.96 21.77 18.34
CA MET A 516 17.11 23.21 18.56
C MET A 516 17.38 23.53 20.03
N ALA A 517 16.56 23.01 20.95
CA ALA A 517 16.72 23.30 22.37
C ALA A 517 18.07 22.81 22.92
N SER A 518 18.52 21.62 22.48
CA SER A 518 19.84 21.11 22.86
C SER A 518 20.98 21.98 22.31
N THR A 519 20.88 22.44 21.06
CA THR A 519 21.84 23.37 20.44
C THR A 519 21.90 24.69 21.19
N GLY A 520 20.75 25.29 21.47
CA GLY A 520 20.62 26.54 22.21
C GLY A 520 21.12 26.44 23.65
N PHE A 521 20.88 25.31 24.32
CA PHE A 521 21.35 25.06 25.69
C PHE A 521 22.88 25.02 25.79
N PHE A 522 23.56 24.27 24.93
CA PHE A 522 25.02 24.23 24.94
C PHE A 522 25.64 25.57 24.54
N PHE A 523 25.03 26.33 23.62
CA PHE A 523 25.50 27.68 23.34
C PHE A 523 25.28 28.63 24.52
N LEU A 524 24.11 28.56 25.19
CA LEU A 524 23.83 29.34 26.41
C LEU A 524 24.85 29.05 27.51
N LEU A 525 25.29 27.80 27.69
CA LEU A 525 26.38 27.47 28.61
C LEU A 525 27.68 28.18 28.22
N SER A 526 28.12 28.04 26.97
CA SER A 526 29.33 28.71 26.45
C SER A 526 29.29 30.23 26.67
N TRP A 527 28.18 30.87 26.27
CA TRP A 527 27.94 32.30 26.43
C TRP A 527 27.87 32.75 27.91
N SER A 528 27.31 31.91 28.79
CA SER A 528 27.22 32.19 30.23
C SER A 528 28.57 32.08 30.93
N PHE A 529 29.40 31.08 30.57
CA PHE A 529 30.76 30.96 31.11
C PHE A 529 31.64 32.14 30.68
N PHE A 530 31.61 32.52 29.40
CA PHE A 530 32.30 33.70 28.89
C PHE A 530 31.86 34.98 29.63
N THR A 531 30.55 35.20 29.75
CA THR A 531 29.98 36.37 30.45
C THR A 531 30.37 36.40 31.94
N TYR A 532 30.39 35.24 32.60
CA TYR A 532 30.78 35.14 34.01
C TYR A 532 32.29 35.38 34.21
N GLN A 533 33.12 34.86 33.30
CA GLN A 533 34.58 35.02 33.36
C GLN A 533 35.01 36.47 33.11
N HIS A 534 34.42 37.13 32.11
CA HIS A 534 34.74 38.51 31.75
C HIS A 534 33.84 39.56 32.44
N ARG A 535 33.03 39.15 33.42
CA ARG A 535 32.02 40.00 34.11
C ARG A 535 32.59 41.35 34.60
N GLU A 536 33.83 41.36 35.07
CA GLU A 536 34.46 42.55 35.67
C GLU A 536 34.86 43.55 34.58
N GLU A 537 35.42 43.08 33.46
CA GLU A 537 35.66 43.92 32.29
C GLU A 537 34.36 44.43 31.66
N ILE A 538 33.35 43.56 31.55
CA ILE A 538 32.02 43.91 31.01
C ILE A 538 31.30 44.92 31.91
N SER A 539 31.50 44.86 33.24
CA SER A 539 30.95 45.83 34.18
C SER A 539 31.63 47.20 34.15
N GLN A 540 32.88 47.26 33.69
CA GLN A 540 33.65 48.50 33.55
C GLN A 540 33.41 49.17 32.19
N ASP A 541 33.30 48.39 31.11
CA ASP A 541 32.98 48.88 29.77
C ASP A 541 32.04 47.91 29.03
N PHE A 542 30.74 48.09 29.27
CA PHE A 542 29.67 47.37 28.58
C PHE A 542 29.62 47.66 27.07
N SER A 543 30.18 48.80 26.61
CA SER A 543 30.21 49.17 25.19
C SER A 543 31.26 48.39 24.39
N SER A 544 32.20 47.73 25.08
CA SER A 544 33.22 46.87 24.45
C SER A 544 32.73 45.49 24.01
N LEU A 545 31.46 45.14 24.27
CA LEU A 545 30.79 43.93 23.77
C LEU A 545 30.50 44.02 22.26
N GLY A 546 31.10 43.13 21.48
CA GLY A 546 31.01 43.14 20.01
C GLY A 546 29.82 42.38 19.42
N SER A 547 29.76 42.35 18.08
CA SER A 547 28.64 41.74 17.34
C SER A 547 28.45 40.24 17.61
N SER A 548 29.52 39.47 17.79
CA SER A 548 29.45 38.02 18.04
C SER A 548 28.74 37.72 19.36
N TYR A 549 28.94 38.55 20.39
CA TYR A 549 28.28 38.39 21.69
C TYR A 549 26.76 38.60 21.58
N TRP A 550 26.35 39.66 20.88
CA TRP A 550 24.93 40.02 20.72
C TRP A 550 24.19 39.13 19.72
N VAL A 551 24.84 38.72 18.62
CA VAL A 551 24.30 37.71 17.70
C VAL A 551 24.23 36.34 18.40
N GLY A 552 25.20 36.00 19.25
CA GLY A 552 25.13 34.81 20.09
C GLY A 552 23.94 34.83 21.07
N ALA A 553 23.72 35.97 21.74
CA ALA A 553 22.57 36.16 22.62
C ALA A 553 21.23 35.98 21.86
N LEU A 554 21.11 36.57 20.67
CA LEU A 554 19.96 36.35 19.78
C LEU A 554 19.81 34.86 19.38
N GLY A 555 20.93 34.18 19.11
CA GLY A 555 20.96 32.76 18.73
C GLY A 555 20.32 31.83 19.76
N TRP A 556 20.71 31.93 21.04
CA TRP A 556 20.07 31.10 22.07
C TRP A 556 18.65 31.56 22.40
N VAL A 557 18.33 32.85 22.31
CA VAL A 557 16.95 33.34 22.50
C VAL A 557 16.01 32.78 21.44
N LEU A 558 16.44 32.72 20.17
CA LEU A 558 15.67 32.06 19.10
C LEU A 558 15.45 30.57 19.40
N LEU A 559 16.51 29.84 19.73
CA LEU A 559 16.49 28.37 19.91
C LEU A 559 15.84 27.89 21.23
N LEU A 560 15.82 28.71 22.29
CA LEU A 560 15.29 28.33 23.61
C LEU A 560 14.00 29.04 24.01
N VAL A 561 13.76 30.27 23.52
CA VAL A 561 12.61 31.08 23.96
C VAL A 561 11.57 31.20 22.85
N VAL A 562 11.98 31.67 21.66
CA VAL A 562 11.04 31.89 20.54
C VAL A 562 10.49 30.55 20.03
N GLU A 563 11.34 29.54 19.85
CA GLU A 563 10.92 28.21 19.43
C GLU A 563 9.95 27.56 20.42
N MET A 564 10.16 27.71 21.73
CA MET A 564 9.24 27.20 22.76
C MET A 564 7.88 27.92 22.70
N ILE A 565 7.86 29.24 22.48
CA ILE A 565 6.61 30.00 22.30
C ILE A 565 5.86 29.51 21.06
N VAL A 566 6.55 29.24 19.95
CA VAL A 566 5.90 28.79 18.71
C VAL A 566 5.47 27.33 18.79
N PHE A 567 6.19 26.46 19.49
CA PHE A 567 5.73 25.11 19.82
C PHE A 567 4.46 25.13 20.70
N ILE A 568 4.42 25.96 21.74
CA ILE A 568 3.22 26.12 22.59
C ILE A 568 2.06 26.69 21.76
N ALA A 569 2.31 27.66 20.87
CA ALA A 569 1.29 28.19 19.96
C ALA A 569 0.77 27.12 18.99
N GLU A 570 1.62 26.21 18.49
CA GLU A 570 1.20 25.05 17.70
C GLU A 570 0.27 24.14 18.50
N GLN A 571 0.63 23.76 19.74
CA GLN A 571 -0.21 22.90 20.58
C GLN A 571 -1.56 23.55 20.99
N VAL A 572 -1.68 24.88 20.91
CA VAL A 572 -2.92 25.62 21.20
C VAL A 572 -3.79 25.84 19.96
N VAL A 573 -3.18 25.97 18.77
CA VAL A 573 -3.87 26.29 17.50
C VAL A 573 -4.13 25.04 16.65
N VAL A 574 -3.36 23.97 16.83
CA VAL A 574 -3.63 22.64 16.31
C VAL A 574 -4.36 21.87 17.41
N PRO A 575 -5.66 21.54 17.26
CA PRO A 575 -6.32 20.69 18.23
C PRO A 575 -5.69 19.29 18.20
N ASP A 576 -5.16 18.83 19.33
CA ASP A 576 -4.74 17.45 19.46
C ASP A 576 -5.97 16.55 19.33
N ILE A 577 -5.93 15.65 18.35
CA ILE A 577 -7.02 14.74 18.05
C ILE A 577 -7.01 13.56 19.02
N LEU A 578 -5.89 13.25 19.69
CA LEU A 578 -5.81 12.14 20.65
C LEU A 578 -6.79 12.28 21.82
N PRO A 579 -6.83 13.38 22.60
CA PRO A 579 -7.71 13.48 23.76
C PRO A 579 -9.21 13.41 23.42
N ASP A 580 -9.63 13.93 22.27
CA ASP A 580 -11.02 13.82 21.82
C ASP A 580 -11.34 12.46 21.17
N LEU A 581 -10.35 11.79 20.55
CA LEU A 581 -10.48 10.41 20.09
C LEU A 581 -10.50 9.42 21.27
N GLU A 582 -9.70 9.64 22.31
CA GLU A 582 -9.72 8.88 23.57
C GLU A 582 -11.04 9.10 24.32
N LYS A 583 -11.54 10.34 24.43
CA LYS A 583 -12.89 10.59 24.94
C LYS A 583 -13.98 9.95 24.09
N ALA A 584 -13.85 9.95 22.76
CA ALA A 584 -14.82 9.29 21.89
C ALA A 584 -14.81 7.77 22.09
N VAL A 585 -13.63 7.15 22.12
CA VAL A 585 -13.44 5.71 22.39
C VAL A 585 -13.92 5.33 23.79
N GLU A 586 -13.58 6.09 24.82
CA GLU A 586 -14.00 5.80 26.20
C GLU A 586 -15.48 6.12 26.43
N SER A 587 -16.05 7.14 25.77
CA SER A 587 -17.51 7.34 25.72
C SER A 587 -18.22 6.19 24.99
N TRP A 588 -17.61 5.62 23.96
CA TRP A 588 -18.14 4.44 23.26
C TRP A 588 -18.02 3.17 24.11
N ARG A 589 -16.95 3.05 24.90
CA ARG A 589 -16.73 2.00 25.90
C ARG A 589 -17.73 2.08 27.05
N ILE A 590 -17.93 3.26 27.63
CA ILE A 590 -18.92 3.50 28.69
C ILE A 590 -20.34 3.29 28.13
N SER A 591 -20.64 3.76 26.92
CA SER A 591 -21.95 3.53 26.30
C SER A 591 -22.21 2.05 25.97
N SER A 592 -21.18 1.29 25.57
CA SER A 592 -21.31 -0.16 25.35
C SER A 592 -21.40 -0.93 26.67
N GLN A 593 -20.72 -0.50 27.74
CA GLN A 593 -20.88 -1.05 29.09
C GLN A 593 -22.26 -0.75 29.69
N LEU A 594 -22.86 0.43 29.45
CA LEU A 594 -24.26 0.69 29.83
C LEU A 594 -25.24 -0.17 29.03
N MET A 595 -25.02 -0.34 27.72
CA MET A 595 -25.84 -1.23 26.88
C MET A 595 -25.72 -2.71 27.27
N ALA A 596 -24.55 -3.14 27.75
CA ALA A 596 -24.33 -4.49 28.28
C ALA A 596 -25.00 -4.68 29.65
N THR A 597 -24.88 -3.71 30.57
CA THR A 597 -25.49 -3.80 31.91
C THR A 597 -27.01 -3.67 31.90
N GLN A 598 -27.61 -3.04 30.88
CA GLN A 598 -29.07 -3.14 30.64
C GLN A 598 -29.51 -4.48 30.03
N ARG A 599 -28.60 -5.41 29.73
CA ARG A 599 -28.89 -6.72 29.11
C ARG A 599 -28.47 -7.93 29.95
N SER A 600 -28.32 -7.80 31.27
CA SER A 600 -28.37 -8.96 32.17
C SER A 600 -28.87 -8.61 33.57
N PHE A 601 -30.12 -9.00 33.85
CA PHE A 601 -30.64 -9.18 35.20
C PHE A 601 -31.61 -10.37 35.19
N SER A 602 -31.04 -11.58 35.28
CA SER A 602 -31.76 -12.84 35.41
C SER A 602 -30.86 -13.89 36.08
N ASP A 603 -30.99 -14.01 37.40
CA ASP A 603 -30.68 -15.19 38.22
C ASP A 603 -29.34 -15.93 38.02
N GLY A 604 -28.26 -15.28 38.47
CA GLY A 604 -27.45 -15.75 39.62
C GLY A 604 -26.80 -17.14 39.65
N TYR A 605 -25.47 -17.16 39.77
CA TYR A 605 -24.76 -18.20 40.54
C TYR A 605 -23.46 -17.70 41.20
N HIS A 606 -23.22 -18.15 42.42
CA HIS A 606 -21.93 -18.21 43.14
C HIS A 606 -21.78 -19.68 43.60
N PRO A 607 -20.58 -20.28 43.78
CA PRO A 607 -19.29 -19.65 44.12
C PRO A 607 -18.18 -20.06 43.11
N GLY A 608 -16.85 -19.97 43.36
CA GLY A 608 -16.10 -19.63 44.57
C GLY A 608 -14.59 -19.51 44.32
N SER A 609 -13.82 -19.12 45.34
CA SER A 609 -12.39 -18.80 45.20
C SER A 609 -11.46 -20.03 45.23
N ILE A 610 -10.53 -20.13 44.28
CA ILE A 610 -9.30 -20.92 44.41
C ILE A 610 -8.10 -20.03 44.08
N LYS A 611 -7.12 -19.98 44.99
CA LYS A 611 -5.78 -19.42 44.74
C LYS A 611 -4.84 -20.56 44.36
N SER A 612 -4.11 -20.44 43.25
CA SER A 612 -2.93 -21.26 42.97
C SER A 612 -1.76 -20.37 42.54
N ASN A 613 -0.74 -20.30 43.40
CA ASN A 613 0.56 -19.78 43.00
C ASN A 613 1.25 -20.83 42.13
N MET A 614 1.69 -20.47 40.92
CA MET A 614 2.76 -21.19 40.23
C MET A 614 3.74 -20.19 39.61
N ALA A 615 5.04 -20.46 39.78
CA ALA A 615 6.09 -19.49 39.52
C ALA A 615 6.53 -19.48 38.05
N LEU A 616 6.70 -18.26 37.50
CA LEU A 616 7.09 -18.03 36.12
C LEU A 616 8.57 -18.37 35.88
N LYS A 617 8.88 -19.58 35.40
CA LYS A 617 10.21 -19.90 34.88
C LYS A 617 10.42 -19.27 33.50
N ARG A 618 11.14 -18.15 33.46
CA ARG A 618 11.73 -17.63 32.21
C ARG A 618 12.80 -18.60 31.71
N TYR A 619 12.69 -19.06 30.47
CA TYR A 619 13.85 -19.48 29.69
C TYR A 619 14.29 -18.31 28.82
N MET A 620 15.59 -17.98 28.86
CA MET A 620 16.19 -17.02 27.94
C MET A 620 16.88 -17.81 26.82
N SER A 621 16.54 -17.52 25.58
CA SER A 621 17.26 -17.98 24.39
C SER A 621 18.53 -17.15 24.21
N SER A 622 19.65 -17.81 23.90
CA SER A 622 20.91 -17.14 23.56
C SER A 622 21.91 -18.13 22.94
N PRO A 623 22.76 -17.66 22.00
CA PRO A 623 22.47 -16.74 20.89
C PRO A 623 21.84 -17.49 19.71
#